data_AF-A0A6L9KYG3-F1
#
_entry.id   AF-A0A6L9KYG3-F1
#
_cell.length_a   1.000
_cell.length_b   1.000
_cell.length_c   1.000
_cell.angle_alpha   90.00
_cell.angle_beta   90.00
_cell.angle_gamma   90.00
#
_symmetry.space_group_name_H-M   'P 1'
#
loop_
_entity.id
_entity.type
_entity.pdbx_description
1 polymer ?
#
loop_
_entity_poly.entity_id
_entity_poly.type
_entity_poly.pdbx_seq_one_letter_code
_entity_poly.pdbx_strand_id
1 'polypeptide(L)'
;MEDFRKICFEVDRLLLEQGIYSPVELLLAEGRLSYPDYEAWRYGRVIALEEVLAGNPVRIRALLTEAGRYAVKLGLHADRREFLSWEGKAGQALRFSSDTEFEELCCVHYRRGGNEVQLDLFMDNSGNVLVNGIVDALSSRRVEEAIRLTDRLLETDPSHPRLGMLEVLCNAAQRQFEPVDDYFSEIEYLEGYLVPLATGALGVGARDFLAPFWRRMADALRGRPFVAETPLLHASYPLARAQDWAGVKESVLEDSVWQIDPVLRLRLAESLFYLGNRPAALAAWCRMCWDFPVQMEQALASGTLPDKELRPDWERYRNLEAESELSTPFFPVWLLLERTETCNALTAEEVSQAHTAGRAYAALHTLLVGGGALSERTMALRQKLKQAHPGLFAMYLRRV
;
A
#
# COMPACT_ATOMS: atom_id res chain seq x y z
N MET A 1 20.42 0.29 -12.33
CA MET A 1 19.50 0.46 -13.48
C MET A 1 18.10 -0.06 -13.14
N GLU A 2 17.98 -1.21 -12.47
CA GLU A 2 16.70 -1.78 -12.04
C GLU A 2 15.98 -0.91 -11.00
N ASP A 3 16.69 -0.46 -9.96
CA ASP A 3 16.15 0.48 -8.96
C ASP A 3 15.60 1.77 -9.58
N PHE A 4 16.29 2.36 -10.56
CA PHE A 4 15.84 3.60 -11.20
C PHE A 4 14.52 3.44 -11.96
N ARG A 5 14.36 2.35 -12.71
CA ARG A 5 13.10 2.07 -13.43
C ARG A 5 11.92 1.92 -12.47
N LYS A 6 12.16 1.27 -11.32
CA LYS A 6 11.15 1.13 -10.27
C LYS A 6 10.71 2.49 -9.74
N ILE A 7 11.66 3.39 -9.48
CA ILE A 7 11.39 4.75 -9.02
C ILE A 7 10.54 5.52 -10.05
N CYS A 8 10.90 5.46 -11.34
CA CYS A 8 10.12 6.11 -12.39
C CYS A 8 8.68 5.60 -12.45
N PHE A 9 8.51 4.28 -12.37
CA PHE A 9 7.18 3.66 -12.39
C PHE A 9 6.30 4.14 -11.23
N GLU A 10 6.82 4.20 -10.01
CA GLU A 10 6.05 4.68 -8.86
C GLU A 10 5.72 6.17 -8.96
N VAL A 11 6.64 7.00 -9.47
CA VAL A 11 6.36 8.43 -9.70
C VAL A 11 5.26 8.61 -10.74
N ASP A 12 5.34 7.91 -11.88
CA ASP A 12 4.30 7.96 -12.92
C ASP A 12 2.94 7.49 -12.40
N ARG A 13 2.94 6.44 -11.57
CA ARG A 13 1.73 5.92 -10.94
C ARG A 13 1.10 6.93 -9.98
N LEU A 14 1.88 7.53 -9.09
CA LEU A 14 1.40 8.58 -8.19
C LEU A 14 0.83 9.76 -8.99
N LEU A 15 1.50 10.17 -10.07
CA LEU A 15 0.98 11.23 -10.95
C LEU A 15 -0.32 10.84 -11.67
N LEU A 16 -0.49 9.57 -12.04
CA LEU A 16 -1.71 9.06 -12.68
C LEU A 16 -2.87 8.99 -11.68
N GLU A 17 -2.62 8.44 -10.49
CA GLU A 17 -3.64 8.19 -9.46
C GLU A 17 -4.04 9.47 -8.71
N GLN A 18 -3.05 10.34 -8.43
CA GLN A 18 -3.19 11.45 -7.50
C GLN A 18 -3.04 12.83 -8.17
N GLY A 19 -2.57 12.88 -9.41
CA GLY A 19 -2.26 14.14 -10.12
C GLY A 19 -1.03 14.88 -9.59
N ILE A 20 -0.41 14.37 -8.52
CA ILE A 20 0.73 14.97 -7.84
C ILE A 20 1.71 13.86 -7.41
N TYR A 21 2.99 14.18 -7.42
CA TYR A 21 4.01 13.40 -6.73
C TYR A 21 4.33 14.08 -5.39
N SER A 22 4.20 13.32 -4.30
CA SER A 22 4.60 13.71 -2.94
C SER A 22 5.61 12.69 -2.40
N PRO A 23 6.72 13.14 -1.76
CA PRO A 23 7.66 12.26 -1.10
C PRO A 23 7.01 11.37 -0.03
N VAL A 24 6.04 11.88 0.72
CA VAL A 24 5.31 11.11 1.75
C VAL A 24 4.52 9.97 1.13
N GLU A 25 3.81 10.24 0.03
CA GLU A 25 3.00 9.24 -0.68
C GLU A 25 3.86 8.12 -1.27
N LEU A 26 5.05 8.46 -1.78
CA LEU A 26 6.03 7.46 -2.24
C LEU A 26 6.53 6.58 -1.09
N LEU A 27 6.80 7.15 0.08
CA LEU A 27 7.27 6.38 1.25
C LEU A 27 6.18 5.45 1.80
N LEU A 28 4.92 5.89 1.83
CA LEU A 28 3.78 5.05 2.18
C LEU A 28 3.59 3.93 1.16
N ALA A 29 3.65 4.23 -0.14
CA ALA A 29 3.52 3.26 -1.21
C ALA A 29 4.60 2.17 -1.17
N GLU A 30 5.85 2.54 -0.87
CA GLU A 30 6.98 1.62 -0.75
C GLU A 30 7.03 0.85 0.58
N GLY A 31 6.10 1.12 1.51
CA GLY A 31 6.11 0.54 2.86
C GLY A 31 7.31 0.96 3.70
N ARG A 32 7.89 2.14 3.40
CA ARG A 32 9.00 2.76 4.15
C ARG A 32 8.51 3.65 5.27
N LEU A 33 7.26 4.09 5.19
CA LEU A 33 6.55 4.79 6.24
C LEU A 33 5.26 4.02 6.49
N SER A 34 4.95 3.71 7.75
CA SER A 34 3.65 3.15 8.09
C SER A 34 2.62 4.28 8.24
N TYR A 35 1.36 4.00 7.95
CA TYR A 35 0.30 4.99 8.14
C TYR A 35 0.10 5.39 9.62
N PRO A 36 0.18 4.46 10.61
CA PRO A 36 0.16 4.85 12.02
C PRO A 36 1.30 5.80 12.42
N ASP A 37 2.52 5.58 11.93
CA ASP A 37 3.66 6.47 12.23
C ASP A 37 3.50 7.84 11.57
N TYR A 38 3.01 7.85 10.32
CA TYR A 38 2.62 9.08 9.63
C TYR A 38 1.58 9.85 10.44
N GLU A 39 0.51 9.18 10.88
CA GLU A 39 -0.54 9.78 11.68
C GLU A 39 -0.03 10.29 13.03
N ALA A 40 0.81 9.52 13.73
CA ALA A 40 1.45 9.96 14.96
C ALA A 40 2.27 11.24 14.76
N TRP A 41 2.98 11.35 13.64
CA TRP A 41 3.65 12.59 13.23
C TRP A 41 2.67 13.72 12.91
N ARG A 42 1.56 13.44 12.20
CA ARG A 42 0.50 14.45 11.95
C ARG A 42 -0.13 14.99 13.23
N TYR A 43 -0.22 14.17 14.28
CA TYR A 43 -0.65 14.58 15.63
C TYR A 43 0.47 15.19 16.49
N GLY A 44 1.68 15.36 15.96
CA GLY A 44 2.82 15.93 16.68
C GLY A 44 3.41 15.02 17.77
N ARG A 45 3.08 13.74 17.77
CA ARG A 45 3.61 12.73 18.71
C ARG A 45 5.02 12.27 18.32
N VAL A 46 5.38 12.43 17.04
CA VAL A 46 6.72 12.22 16.49
C VAL A 46 7.28 13.58 16.09
N ILE A 47 8.50 13.91 16.54
CA ILE A 47 9.10 15.23 16.33
C ILE A 47 9.58 15.40 14.88
N ALA A 48 10.24 14.37 14.34
CA ALA A 48 10.72 14.33 12.97
C ALA A 48 10.34 13.00 12.31
N LEU A 49 9.70 13.08 11.14
CA LEU A 49 9.23 11.88 10.42
C LEU A 49 10.38 10.93 10.03
N GLU A 50 11.60 11.44 9.89
CA GLU A 50 12.80 10.63 9.59
C GLU A 50 13.09 9.54 10.64
N GLU A 51 12.69 9.74 11.90
CA GLU A 51 12.97 8.83 13.02
C GLU A 51 12.22 7.50 12.94
N VAL A 52 11.09 7.49 12.22
CA VAL A 52 10.16 6.36 12.13
C VAL A 52 10.20 5.68 10.75
N LEU A 53 11.09 6.11 9.85
CA LEU A 53 11.22 5.49 8.54
C LEU A 53 11.88 4.11 8.62
N ALA A 54 11.27 3.13 7.94
CA ALA A 54 11.79 1.77 7.84
C ALA A 54 12.85 1.64 6.73
N GLY A 55 14.02 1.10 7.11
CA GLY A 55 15.11 0.77 6.19
C GLY A 55 16.34 1.66 6.35
N ASN A 56 17.23 1.63 5.35
CA ASN A 56 18.48 2.39 5.40
C ASN A 56 18.25 3.86 4.99
N PRO A 57 18.58 4.86 5.84
CA PRO A 57 18.36 6.28 5.56
C PRO A 57 19.06 6.78 4.28
N VAL A 58 20.25 6.28 3.97
CA VAL A 58 21.00 6.64 2.76
C VAL A 58 20.24 6.17 1.51
N ARG A 59 19.65 4.97 1.55
CA ARG A 59 18.84 4.46 0.45
C ARG A 59 17.52 5.22 0.28
N ILE A 60 16.92 5.66 1.38
CA ILE A 60 15.69 6.47 1.35
C ILE A 60 15.97 7.84 0.72
N ARG A 61 17.07 8.48 1.12
CA ARG A 61 17.53 9.74 0.52
C ARG A 61 17.78 9.57 -0.98
N ALA A 62 18.52 8.54 -1.38
CA ALA A 62 18.77 8.24 -2.78
C ALA A 62 17.48 8.02 -3.58
N LEU A 63 16.51 7.30 -3.00
CA LEU A 63 15.18 7.09 -3.57
C LEU A 63 14.46 8.43 -3.85
N LEU A 64 14.34 9.29 -2.85
CA LEU A 64 13.62 10.56 -2.98
C LEU A 64 14.34 11.54 -3.91
N THR A 65 15.68 11.58 -3.88
CA THR A 65 16.48 12.42 -4.79
C THR A 65 16.25 12.01 -6.24
N GLU A 66 16.27 10.71 -6.51
CA GLU A 66 16.12 10.21 -7.88
C GLU A 66 14.69 10.37 -8.38
N ALA A 67 13.69 10.20 -7.51
CA ALA A 67 12.29 10.50 -7.81
C ALA A 67 12.08 11.98 -8.16
N GLY A 68 12.66 12.91 -7.38
CA GLY A 68 12.62 14.35 -7.66
C GLY A 68 13.31 14.70 -8.99
N ARG A 69 14.48 14.12 -9.29
CA ARG A 69 15.15 14.30 -10.58
C ARG A 69 14.30 13.81 -11.76
N TYR A 70 13.65 12.68 -11.59
CA TYR A 70 12.76 12.14 -12.61
C TYR A 70 11.54 13.05 -12.82
N ALA A 71 10.93 13.55 -11.74
CA ALA A 71 9.82 14.50 -11.79
C ALA A 71 10.20 15.81 -12.54
N VAL A 72 11.39 16.35 -12.28
CA VAL A 72 11.93 17.51 -13.03
C VAL A 72 12.12 17.17 -14.52
N LYS A 73 12.64 15.97 -14.83
CA LYS A 73 12.83 15.52 -16.22
C LYS A 73 11.51 15.39 -16.98
N LEU A 74 10.41 15.09 -16.29
CA LEU A 74 9.05 15.08 -16.85
C LEU A 74 8.46 16.50 -17.08
N GLY A 75 9.18 17.56 -16.69
CA GLY A 75 8.71 18.94 -16.84
C GLY A 75 7.67 19.36 -15.80
N LEU A 76 7.64 18.70 -14.64
CA LEU A 76 6.70 19.02 -13.56
C LEU A 76 7.14 20.26 -12.78
N HIS A 77 6.16 21.00 -12.25
CA HIS A 77 6.42 22.17 -11.43
C HIS A 77 6.61 21.74 -9.98
N ALA A 78 7.76 22.15 -9.41
CA ALA A 78 8.05 22.02 -8.00
C ALA A 78 7.27 23.07 -7.19
N ASP A 79 6.56 22.61 -6.18
CA ASP A 79 5.81 23.43 -5.23
C ASP A 79 6.20 23.01 -3.81
N ARG A 80 6.66 23.97 -3.00
CA ARG A 80 7.05 23.71 -1.62
C ARG A 80 5.79 23.72 -0.76
N ARG A 81 5.56 22.64 -0.02
CA ARG A 81 4.44 22.55 0.93
C ARG A 81 4.93 22.28 2.33
N GLU A 82 4.33 22.99 3.28
CA GLU A 82 4.51 22.77 4.69
C GLU A 82 3.41 21.85 5.22
N PHE A 83 3.77 20.95 6.12
CA PHE A 83 2.82 20.07 6.79
C PHE A 83 2.42 20.69 8.12
N LEU A 84 1.11 20.80 8.39
CA LEU A 84 0.59 21.42 9.61
C LEU A 84 -0.02 20.37 10.54
N SER A 85 0.26 20.41 11.85
CA SER A 85 -0.29 19.44 12.81
C SER A 85 -1.84 19.39 12.79
N TRP A 86 -2.40 18.19 12.95
CA TRP A 86 -3.84 17.93 13.10
C TRP A 86 -4.37 18.31 14.49
N GLU A 87 -3.54 18.29 15.53
CA GLU A 87 -3.92 18.58 16.92
C GLU A 87 -2.93 19.55 17.61
N GLY A 88 -3.36 20.27 18.64
CA GLY A 88 -2.59 21.30 19.35
C GLY A 88 -2.88 22.72 18.85
N LYS A 89 -1.86 23.61 18.81
CA LYS A 89 -1.97 24.87 18.05
C LYS A 89 -2.11 24.50 16.57
N ALA A 90 -3.33 24.19 16.12
CA ALA A 90 -3.65 23.84 14.75
C ALA A 90 -2.95 24.85 13.82
N GLY A 91 -2.12 24.33 12.90
CA GLY A 91 -1.24 25.18 12.09
C GLY A 91 0.23 25.27 12.56
N GLN A 92 0.66 24.50 13.56
CA GLN A 92 2.09 24.33 13.82
C GLN A 92 2.74 23.54 12.69
N ALA A 93 3.78 24.11 12.07
CA ALA A 93 4.58 23.43 11.06
C ALA A 93 5.30 22.21 11.67
N LEU A 94 5.07 21.05 11.06
CA LEU A 94 5.77 19.81 11.34
C LEU A 94 7.08 19.78 10.56
N ARG A 95 8.06 19.07 11.10
CA ARG A 95 9.35 18.83 10.44
C ARG A 95 9.43 17.40 9.96
N PHE A 96 9.94 17.22 8.75
CA PHE A 96 10.26 15.90 8.26
C PHE A 96 11.60 15.42 8.86
N SER A 97 12.57 16.31 8.96
CA SER A 97 13.97 16.01 9.27
C SER A 97 14.64 17.17 10.01
N SER A 98 15.63 16.83 10.82
CA SER A 98 16.55 17.80 11.44
C SER A 98 17.62 18.32 10.47
N ASP A 99 17.91 17.54 9.42
CA ASP A 99 18.79 17.91 8.31
C ASP A 99 18.03 18.71 7.25
N THR A 100 18.48 19.93 7.01
CA THR A 100 17.90 20.90 6.07
C THR A 100 17.84 20.39 4.63
N GLU A 101 18.85 19.64 4.15
CA GLU A 101 18.85 19.15 2.76
C GLU A 101 17.76 18.09 2.58
N PHE A 102 17.57 17.24 3.58
CA PHE A 102 16.53 16.22 3.56
C PHE A 102 15.14 16.78 3.79
N GLU A 103 15.01 17.79 4.66
CA GLU A 103 13.77 18.54 4.86
C GLU A 103 13.29 19.15 3.54
N GLU A 104 14.18 19.82 2.80
CA GLU A 104 13.83 20.44 1.52
C GLU A 104 13.37 19.38 0.52
N LEU A 105 14.08 18.26 0.43
CA LEU A 105 13.72 17.15 -0.46
C LEU A 105 12.33 16.58 -0.17
N CYS A 106 11.92 16.54 1.10
CA CYS A 106 10.65 15.95 1.52
C CYS A 106 9.46 16.93 1.44
N CYS A 107 9.73 18.23 1.47
CA CYS A 107 8.71 19.28 1.39
C CYS A 107 8.37 19.71 -0.05
N VAL A 108 9.18 19.33 -1.03
CA VAL A 108 8.93 19.64 -2.45
C VAL A 108 8.00 18.61 -3.10
N HIS A 109 6.86 19.09 -3.55
CA HIS A 109 5.87 18.33 -4.30
C HIS A 109 5.93 18.68 -5.78
N TYR A 110 5.55 17.76 -6.66
CA TYR A 110 5.60 17.98 -8.10
C TYR A 110 4.24 17.74 -8.74
N ARG A 111 3.75 18.71 -9.51
CA ARG A 111 2.49 18.62 -10.25
C ARG A 111 2.69 18.90 -11.73
N ARG A 112 1.81 18.36 -12.57
CA ARG A 112 1.74 18.79 -13.98
C ARG A 112 1.38 20.27 -14.00
N GLY A 113 2.13 21.07 -14.76
CA GLY A 113 1.79 22.47 -14.97
C GLY A 113 0.41 22.54 -15.59
N GLY A 114 -0.58 23.02 -14.83
CA GLY A 114 -1.84 23.42 -15.42
C GLY A 114 -1.54 24.60 -16.34
N ASN A 115 -2.06 24.57 -17.56
CA ASN A 115 -2.32 25.80 -18.30
C ASN A 115 -3.19 26.67 -17.40
N GLU A 116 -2.58 27.52 -16.57
CA GLU A 116 -3.26 28.63 -15.94
C GLU A 116 -3.58 29.62 -17.07
N VAL A 117 -4.68 29.32 -17.77
CA VAL A 117 -5.36 30.31 -18.61
C VAL A 117 -5.85 31.36 -17.63
N GLN A 118 -5.10 32.45 -17.59
CA GLN A 118 -5.34 33.65 -16.84
C GLN A 118 -6.67 34.27 -17.30
N LEU A 119 -7.79 33.84 -16.71
CA LEU A 119 -9.13 34.41 -16.91
C LEU A 119 -9.67 34.88 -15.54
N ASP A 120 -10.08 36.14 -15.51
CA ASP A 120 -10.64 36.94 -14.41
C ASP A 120 -10.29 36.57 -12.95
N LEU A 121 -9.06 36.92 -12.57
CA LEU A 121 -8.34 36.60 -11.32
C LEU A 121 -8.96 37.09 -9.99
N PHE A 122 -10.03 37.89 -10.00
CA PHE A 122 -10.45 38.61 -8.78
C PHE A 122 -11.79 38.16 -8.19
N MET A 123 -12.73 37.66 -9.00
CA MET A 123 -14.03 37.18 -8.53
C MET A 123 -14.07 35.65 -8.38
N ASP A 124 -13.45 34.92 -9.32
CA ASP A 124 -13.38 33.45 -9.28
C ASP A 124 -12.39 32.92 -8.24
N ASN A 125 -11.52 33.77 -7.71
CA ASN A 125 -10.45 33.35 -6.80
C ASN A 125 -10.95 33.19 -5.35
N SER A 126 -11.92 33.97 -4.88
CA SER A 126 -12.38 33.89 -3.49
C SER A 126 -13.10 32.57 -3.17
N GLY A 127 -14.00 32.12 -4.05
CA GLY A 127 -14.67 30.83 -3.95
C GLY A 127 -13.68 29.66 -4.02
N ASN A 128 -12.75 29.70 -4.97
CA ASN A 128 -11.70 28.69 -5.11
C ASN A 128 -10.73 28.65 -3.90
N VAL A 129 -10.38 29.79 -3.32
CA VAL A 129 -9.58 29.86 -2.09
C VAL A 129 -10.33 29.22 -0.91
N LEU A 130 -11.63 29.50 -0.77
CA LEU A 130 -12.45 28.87 0.27
C LEU A 130 -12.54 27.36 0.05
N VAL A 131 -12.78 26.89 -1.18
CA VAL A 131 -12.79 25.46 -1.52
C VAL A 131 -11.47 24.78 -1.17
N ASN A 132 -10.34 25.38 -1.55
CA ASN A 132 -9.02 24.84 -1.22
C ASN A 132 -8.81 24.78 0.31
N GLY A 133 -9.27 25.80 1.04
CA GLY A 133 -9.25 25.81 2.50
C GLY A 133 -10.14 24.73 3.13
N ILE A 134 -11.34 24.49 2.58
CA ILE A 134 -12.24 23.43 3.06
C ILE A 134 -11.62 22.05 2.79
N VAL A 135 -11.10 21.82 1.59
CA VAL A 135 -10.41 20.58 1.23
C VAL A 135 -9.23 20.32 2.17
N ASP A 136 -8.41 21.32 2.45
CA ASP A 136 -7.30 21.20 3.41
C ASP A 136 -7.79 20.92 4.83
N ALA A 137 -8.84 21.62 5.29
CA ALA A 137 -9.41 21.42 6.61
C ALA A 137 -9.99 20.01 6.78
N LEU A 138 -10.76 19.50 5.80
CA LEU A 138 -11.30 18.14 5.81
C LEU A 138 -10.19 17.08 5.76
N SER A 139 -9.20 17.25 4.87
CA SER A 139 -8.05 16.35 4.75
C SER A 139 -7.20 16.34 6.02
N SER A 140 -7.17 17.47 6.74
CA SER A 140 -6.50 17.61 8.02
C SER A 140 -7.39 17.33 9.24
N ARG A 141 -8.59 16.80 9.04
CA ARG A 141 -9.57 16.45 10.09
C ARG A 141 -9.97 17.62 11.00
N ARG A 142 -9.85 18.86 10.52
CA ARG A 142 -10.27 20.09 11.20
C ARG A 142 -11.73 20.40 10.87
N VAL A 143 -12.63 19.58 11.41
CA VAL A 143 -14.07 19.59 11.05
C VAL A 143 -14.73 20.94 11.29
N GLU A 144 -14.47 21.58 12.44
CA GLU A 144 -15.05 22.90 12.77
C GLU A 144 -14.63 23.99 11.78
N GLU A 145 -13.37 23.98 11.36
CA GLU A 145 -12.87 24.95 10.38
C GLU A 145 -13.43 24.66 8.98
N ALA A 146 -13.57 23.39 8.61
CA ALA A 146 -14.19 23.01 7.35
C ALA A 146 -15.65 23.51 7.28
N ILE A 147 -16.42 23.36 8.35
CA ILE A 147 -17.80 23.87 8.45
C ILE A 147 -17.80 25.39 8.32
N ARG A 148 -16.98 26.10 9.11
CA ARG A 148 -16.89 27.57 9.06
C ARG A 148 -16.54 28.09 7.67
N LEU A 149 -15.62 27.44 6.96
CA LEU A 149 -15.24 27.82 5.60
C LEU A 149 -16.33 27.47 4.59
N THR A 150 -17.09 26.39 4.81
CA THR A 150 -18.24 26.01 3.99
C THR A 150 -19.38 27.02 4.14
N ASP A 151 -19.68 27.47 5.36
CA ASP A 151 -20.67 28.53 5.61
C ASP A 151 -20.28 29.83 4.89
N ARG A 152 -18.99 30.20 4.95
CA ARG A 152 -18.47 31.37 4.21
C ARG A 152 -18.56 31.21 2.70
N LEU A 153 -18.38 29.99 2.18
CA LEU A 153 -18.54 29.71 0.75
C LEU A 153 -19.99 29.84 0.34
N LEU A 154 -20.92 29.32 1.13
CA LEU A 154 -22.36 29.49 0.92
C LEU A 154 -22.76 30.98 0.89
N GLU A 155 -22.17 31.82 1.75
CA GLU A 155 -22.41 33.27 1.76
C GLU A 155 -21.78 34.00 0.56
N THR A 156 -20.58 33.59 0.13
CA THR A 156 -19.77 34.31 -0.88
C THR A 156 -20.08 33.87 -2.31
N ASP A 157 -20.25 32.57 -2.54
CA ASP A 157 -20.60 31.96 -3.83
C ASP A 157 -21.54 30.75 -3.62
N PRO A 158 -22.85 30.99 -3.40
CA PRO A 158 -23.83 29.92 -3.19
C PRO A 158 -23.99 28.99 -4.40
N SER A 159 -23.59 29.44 -5.59
CA SER A 159 -23.66 28.66 -6.84
C SER A 159 -22.42 27.84 -7.13
N HIS A 160 -21.43 27.85 -6.23
CA HIS A 160 -20.17 27.17 -6.46
C HIS A 160 -20.39 25.67 -6.74
N PRO A 161 -19.91 25.11 -7.87
CA PRO A 161 -20.22 23.73 -8.28
C PRO A 161 -19.84 22.65 -7.27
N ARG A 162 -18.87 22.95 -6.40
CA ARG A 162 -18.37 22.04 -5.37
C ARG A 162 -19.01 22.22 -3.99
N LEU A 163 -19.88 23.21 -3.78
CA LEU A 163 -20.43 23.50 -2.45
C LEU A 163 -21.19 22.29 -1.89
N GLY A 164 -22.12 21.72 -2.65
CA GLY A 164 -22.93 20.59 -2.17
C GLY A 164 -22.13 19.34 -1.80
N MET A 165 -21.06 19.01 -2.54
CA MET A 165 -20.18 17.88 -2.16
C MET A 165 -19.44 18.16 -0.85
N LEU A 166 -19.03 19.40 -0.60
CA LEU A 166 -18.28 19.78 0.60
C LEU A 166 -19.20 19.79 1.83
N GLU A 167 -20.44 20.26 1.70
CA GLU A 167 -21.45 20.18 2.76
C GLU A 167 -21.71 18.73 3.19
N VAL A 168 -21.85 17.81 2.23
CA VAL A 168 -22.03 16.38 2.53
C VAL A 168 -20.83 15.83 3.32
N LEU A 169 -19.60 16.18 2.92
CA LEU A 169 -18.40 15.72 3.62
C LEU A 169 -18.29 16.30 5.03
N CYS A 170 -18.63 17.58 5.23
CA CYS A 170 -18.72 18.21 6.55
C CYS A 170 -19.74 17.49 7.44
N ASN A 171 -20.94 17.21 6.92
CA ASN A 171 -21.99 16.48 7.64
C ASN A 171 -21.53 15.06 8.00
N ALA A 172 -20.89 14.34 7.06
CA ALA A 172 -20.33 13.02 7.35
C ALA A 172 -19.28 13.09 8.46
N ALA A 173 -18.39 14.09 8.44
CA ALA A 173 -17.35 14.28 9.44
C ALA A 173 -17.90 14.53 10.86
N GLN A 174 -19.05 15.22 10.97
CA GLN A 174 -19.72 15.40 12.26
C GLN A 174 -20.27 14.07 12.81
N ARG A 175 -20.80 13.22 11.92
CA ARG A 175 -21.40 11.93 12.25
C ARG A 175 -20.38 10.82 12.51
N GLN A 176 -19.08 11.09 12.34
CA GLN A 176 -18.02 10.10 12.53
C GLN A 176 -17.95 9.50 13.94
N PHE A 177 -18.62 10.09 14.93
CA PHE A 177 -18.63 9.60 16.31
C PHE A 177 -19.90 8.84 16.68
N GLU A 178 -20.87 8.74 15.76
CA GLU A 178 -22.09 7.95 15.97
C GLU A 178 -21.72 6.45 16.04
N PRO A 179 -22.43 5.63 16.83
CA PRO A 179 -22.25 4.18 16.78
C PRO A 179 -22.68 3.61 15.41
N VAL A 180 -22.17 2.42 15.07
CA VAL A 180 -22.59 1.68 13.87
C VAL A 180 -23.66 0.67 14.27
N ASP A 181 -24.91 0.93 13.88
CA ASP A 181 -26.05 0.08 14.22
C ASP A 181 -26.26 -1.05 13.18
N ASP A 182 -26.13 -0.73 11.89
CA ASP A 182 -26.24 -1.70 10.78
C ASP A 182 -24.94 -1.74 9.98
N TYR A 183 -24.20 -2.84 10.17
CA TYR A 183 -22.90 -3.03 9.56
C TYR A 183 -22.93 -3.12 8.03
N PHE A 184 -23.98 -3.71 7.44
CA PHE A 184 -24.05 -3.84 5.98
C PHE A 184 -24.35 -2.50 5.33
N SER A 185 -25.36 -1.80 5.85
CA SER A 185 -25.71 -0.47 5.39
C SER A 185 -24.55 0.52 5.56
N GLU A 186 -23.78 0.39 6.64
CA GLU A 186 -22.59 1.22 6.86
C GLU A 186 -21.49 0.93 5.83
N ILE A 187 -21.16 -0.34 5.56
CA ILE A 187 -20.17 -0.67 4.52
C ILE A 187 -20.63 -0.21 3.14
N GLU A 188 -21.90 -0.41 2.80
CA GLU A 188 -22.46 0.05 1.53
C GLU A 188 -22.40 1.57 1.39
N TYR A 189 -22.71 2.31 2.46
CA TYR A 189 -22.56 3.75 2.50
C TYR A 189 -21.10 4.18 2.33
N LEU A 190 -20.16 3.56 3.06
CA LEU A 190 -18.74 3.89 2.99
C LEU A 190 -18.17 3.62 1.59
N GLU A 191 -18.36 2.42 1.05
CA GLU A 191 -17.80 2.03 -0.26
C GLU A 191 -18.55 2.64 -1.45
N GLY A 192 -19.88 2.63 -1.42
CA GLY A 192 -20.72 3.03 -2.53
C GLY A 192 -20.90 4.54 -2.66
N TYR A 193 -20.78 5.29 -1.55
CA TYR A 193 -21.07 6.72 -1.53
C TYR A 193 -19.91 7.57 -0.99
N LEU A 194 -19.48 7.33 0.25
CA LEU A 194 -18.55 8.25 0.91
C LEU A 194 -17.14 8.19 0.31
N VAL A 195 -16.63 7.00 -0.03
CA VAL A 195 -15.31 6.83 -0.65
C VAL A 195 -15.24 7.54 -2.00
N PRO A 196 -16.11 7.29 -3.00
CA PRO A 196 -16.08 8.00 -4.27
C PRO A 196 -16.20 9.52 -4.11
N LEU A 197 -17.07 9.98 -3.21
CA LEU A 197 -17.27 11.41 -2.92
C LEU A 197 -16.00 12.05 -2.34
N ALA A 198 -15.42 11.43 -1.32
CA ALA A 198 -14.20 11.92 -0.68
C ALA A 198 -13.01 11.89 -1.65
N THR A 199 -12.85 10.83 -2.45
CA THR A 199 -11.79 10.75 -3.48
C THR A 199 -11.95 11.84 -4.53
N GLY A 200 -13.18 12.07 -5.03
CA GLY A 200 -13.44 13.11 -6.03
C GLY A 200 -13.24 14.53 -5.48
N ALA A 201 -13.55 14.78 -4.21
CA ALA A 201 -13.43 16.09 -3.60
C ALA A 201 -12.04 16.40 -3.02
N LEU A 202 -11.42 15.43 -2.35
CA LEU A 202 -10.22 15.63 -1.55
C LEU A 202 -8.95 15.10 -2.23
N GLY A 203 -9.08 14.29 -3.30
CA GLY A 203 -7.96 13.65 -3.96
C GLY A 203 -7.14 12.83 -2.98
N VAL A 204 -5.84 13.15 -2.85
CA VAL A 204 -4.91 12.49 -1.91
C VAL A 204 -5.36 12.59 -0.45
N GLY A 205 -6.03 13.68 -0.07
CA GLY A 205 -6.49 13.90 1.29
C GLY A 205 -7.66 13.01 1.70
N ALA A 206 -8.28 12.30 0.74
CA ALA A 206 -9.39 11.40 1.00
C ALA A 206 -9.01 10.27 1.97
N ARG A 207 -7.78 9.73 1.86
CA ARG A 207 -7.29 8.70 2.79
C ARG A 207 -7.39 9.18 4.23
N ASP A 208 -6.88 10.38 4.49
CA ASP A 208 -6.80 10.91 5.85
C ASP A 208 -8.17 11.27 6.40
N PHE A 209 -9.06 11.77 5.55
CA PHE A 209 -10.46 11.99 5.88
C PHE A 209 -11.21 10.69 6.19
N LEU A 210 -11.00 9.62 5.42
CA LEU A 210 -11.75 8.37 5.52
C LEU A 210 -11.28 7.45 6.66
N ALA A 211 -10.01 7.54 7.07
CA ALA A 211 -9.45 6.61 8.05
C ALA A 211 -10.25 6.51 9.37
N PRO A 212 -10.74 7.62 9.98
CA PRO A 212 -11.58 7.56 11.17
C PRO A 212 -12.88 6.76 10.99
N PHE A 213 -13.53 6.86 9.84
CA PHE A 213 -14.76 6.12 9.54
C PHE A 213 -14.50 4.62 9.48
N TRP A 214 -13.40 4.24 8.84
CA TRP A 214 -12.97 2.84 8.77
C TRP A 214 -12.58 2.29 10.15
N ARG A 215 -11.89 3.06 10.99
CA ARG A 215 -11.59 2.63 12.37
C ARG A 215 -12.84 2.46 13.22
N ARG A 216 -13.80 3.38 13.13
CA ARG A 216 -15.10 3.26 13.77
C ARG A 216 -15.80 1.96 13.38
N MET A 217 -15.78 1.62 12.08
CA MET A 217 -16.33 0.36 11.59
C MET A 217 -15.56 -0.87 12.13
N ALA A 218 -14.23 -0.80 12.18
CA ALA A 218 -13.41 -1.86 12.75
C ALA A 218 -13.71 -2.11 14.23
N ASP A 219 -13.85 -1.04 15.01
CA ASP A 219 -14.17 -1.11 16.43
C ASP A 219 -15.55 -1.74 16.66
N ALA A 220 -16.54 -1.39 15.83
CA ALA A 220 -17.87 -1.97 15.88
C ALA A 220 -17.90 -3.48 15.53
N LEU A 221 -16.92 -3.96 14.75
CA LEU A 221 -16.77 -5.36 14.36
C LEU A 221 -15.80 -6.17 15.24
N ARG A 222 -15.20 -5.55 16.26
CA ARG A 222 -14.19 -6.19 17.10
C ARG A 222 -14.76 -7.43 17.80
N GLY A 223 -14.00 -8.53 17.78
CA GLY A 223 -14.38 -9.80 18.41
C GLY A 223 -15.45 -10.60 17.65
N ARG A 224 -15.97 -10.09 16.52
CA ARG A 224 -16.86 -10.87 15.66
C ARG A 224 -16.04 -11.91 14.88
N PRO A 225 -16.47 -13.19 14.85
CA PRO A 225 -15.79 -14.22 14.09
C PRO A 225 -15.94 -13.99 12.59
N PHE A 226 -14.94 -14.44 11.84
CA PHE A 226 -14.93 -14.41 10.38
C PHE A 226 -16.01 -15.31 9.79
N VAL A 227 -16.65 -14.81 8.72
CA VAL A 227 -17.65 -15.53 7.92
C VAL A 227 -17.31 -15.33 6.45
N ALA A 228 -17.07 -16.43 5.73
CA ALA A 228 -16.55 -16.42 4.36
C ALA A 228 -17.53 -15.79 3.34
N GLU A 229 -18.84 -15.88 3.60
CA GLU A 229 -19.89 -15.27 2.78
C GLU A 229 -19.90 -13.74 2.90
N THR A 230 -19.36 -13.21 4.00
CA THR A 230 -19.37 -11.78 4.32
C THR A 230 -18.00 -11.32 4.84
N PRO A 231 -16.93 -11.46 4.04
CA PRO A 231 -15.57 -11.26 4.50
C PRO A 231 -15.27 -9.79 4.85
N LEU A 232 -16.09 -8.86 4.35
CA LEU A 232 -16.07 -7.42 4.64
C LEU A 232 -16.51 -7.09 6.08
N LEU A 233 -17.23 -7.99 6.76
CA LEU A 233 -17.69 -7.83 8.14
C LEU A 233 -16.74 -8.42 9.19
N HIS A 234 -15.50 -8.70 8.81
CA HIS A 234 -14.43 -9.04 9.75
C HIS A 234 -13.56 -7.81 9.99
N ALA A 235 -13.18 -7.54 11.25
CA ALA A 235 -12.45 -6.32 11.64
C ALA A 235 -11.19 -6.05 10.81
N SER A 236 -10.50 -7.09 10.34
CA SER A 236 -9.34 -6.95 9.44
C SER A 236 -9.62 -6.16 8.15
N TYR A 237 -10.86 -6.20 7.64
CA TYR A 237 -11.23 -5.51 6.41
C TYR A 237 -11.23 -3.98 6.58
N PRO A 238 -12.05 -3.39 7.47
CA PRO A 238 -12.01 -1.95 7.70
C PRO A 238 -10.66 -1.47 8.26
N LEU A 239 -9.94 -2.29 9.06
CA LEU A 239 -8.58 -1.94 9.51
C LEU A 239 -7.62 -1.78 8.32
N ALA A 240 -7.69 -2.64 7.32
CA ALA A 240 -6.89 -2.50 6.10
C ALA A 240 -7.27 -1.21 5.33
N ARG A 241 -8.57 -0.86 5.27
CA ARG A 241 -9.04 0.40 4.67
C ARG A 241 -8.57 1.64 5.44
N ALA A 242 -8.41 1.53 6.76
CA ALA A 242 -7.80 2.55 7.61
C ALA A 242 -6.26 2.55 7.57
N GLN A 243 -5.63 1.64 6.81
CA GLN A 243 -4.19 1.39 6.81
C GLN A 243 -3.60 1.07 8.19
N ASP A 244 -4.42 0.52 9.10
CA ASP A 244 -3.99 0.02 10.40
C ASP A 244 -3.54 -1.44 10.27
N TRP A 245 -2.36 -1.62 9.66
CA TRP A 245 -1.81 -2.94 9.36
C TRP A 245 -1.45 -3.74 10.61
N ALA A 246 -1.12 -3.07 11.72
CA ALA A 246 -0.91 -3.73 13.01
C ALA A 246 -2.23 -4.35 13.51
N GLY A 247 -3.32 -3.58 13.49
CA GLY A 247 -4.66 -4.09 13.82
C GLY A 247 -5.15 -5.19 12.87
N VAL A 248 -4.84 -5.11 11.57
CA VAL A 248 -5.14 -6.19 10.62
C VAL A 248 -4.47 -7.49 11.08
N LYS A 249 -3.16 -7.45 11.37
CA LYS A 249 -2.42 -8.62 11.82
C LYS A 249 -3.00 -9.21 13.11
N GLU A 250 -3.28 -8.35 14.09
CA GLU A 250 -3.84 -8.77 15.39
C GLU A 250 -5.20 -9.44 15.21
N SER A 251 -6.15 -8.75 14.58
CA SER A 251 -7.52 -9.26 14.37
C SER A 251 -7.55 -10.57 13.57
N VAL A 252 -6.66 -10.75 12.59
CA VAL A 252 -6.57 -12.02 11.85
C VAL A 252 -6.03 -13.14 12.72
N LEU A 253 -4.98 -12.90 13.51
CA LEU A 253 -4.34 -13.95 14.32
C LEU A 253 -5.22 -14.39 15.51
N GLU A 254 -6.12 -13.52 15.98
CA GLU A 254 -7.11 -13.86 17.01
C GLU A 254 -8.23 -14.79 16.49
N ASP A 255 -8.50 -14.80 15.19
CA ASP A 255 -9.57 -15.61 14.62
C ASP A 255 -9.14 -17.08 14.41
N SER A 256 -9.87 -18.02 15.00
CA SER A 256 -9.57 -19.46 14.91
C SER A 256 -9.46 -20.04 13.48
N VAL A 257 -10.10 -19.42 12.47
CA VAL A 257 -10.13 -19.97 11.10
C VAL A 257 -9.09 -19.37 10.16
N TRP A 258 -8.23 -18.46 10.64
CA TRP A 258 -7.28 -17.74 9.77
C TRP A 258 -6.36 -18.67 8.98
N GLN A 259 -6.02 -19.85 9.51
CA GLN A 259 -5.16 -20.82 8.83
C GLN A 259 -5.89 -21.57 7.71
N ILE A 260 -7.21 -21.66 7.72
CA ILE A 260 -7.95 -22.47 6.75
C ILE A 260 -8.72 -21.62 5.74
N ASP A 261 -8.80 -20.31 5.94
CA ASP A 261 -9.45 -19.39 5.02
C ASP A 261 -8.44 -18.56 4.20
N PRO A 262 -8.56 -18.55 2.85
CA PRO A 262 -7.62 -17.83 1.99
C PRO A 262 -7.70 -16.30 2.13
N VAL A 263 -8.87 -15.73 2.45
CA VAL A 263 -9.04 -14.27 2.56
C VAL A 263 -8.28 -13.75 3.76
N LEU A 264 -8.40 -14.41 4.90
CA LEU A 264 -7.65 -14.04 6.11
C LEU A 264 -6.13 -14.18 5.91
N ARG A 265 -5.67 -15.25 5.25
CA ARG A 265 -4.24 -15.41 4.94
C ARG A 265 -3.69 -14.32 4.01
N LEU A 266 -4.45 -13.91 3.00
CA LEU A 266 -4.05 -12.79 2.12
C LEU A 266 -3.92 -11.49 2.90
N ARG A 267 -4.91 -11.16 3.75
CA ARG A 267 -4.87 -9.96 4.60
C ARG A 267 -3.69 -9.98 5.58
N LEU A 268 -3.38 -11.15 6.15
CA LEU A 268 -2.19 -11.32 6.99
C LEU A 268 -0.91 -11.06 6.18
N ALA A 269 -0.78 -11.62 4.98
CA ALA A 269 0.39 -11.39 4.13
C ALA A 269 0.55 -9.90 3.75
N GLU A 270 -0.55 -9.21 3.42
CA GLU A 270 -0.57 -7.78 3.17
C GLU A 270 -0.12 -6.97 4.39
N SER A 271 -0.64 -7.31 5.58
CA SER A 271 -0.24 -6.65 6.82
C SER A 271 1.26 -6.80 7.10
N LEU A 272 1.83 -7.98 6.86
CA LEU A 272 3.27 -8.24 7.04
C LEU A 272 4.11 -7.38 6.09
N PHE A 273 3.64 -7.17 4.86
CA PHE A 273 4.34 -6.32 3.88
C PHE A 273 4.38 -4.86 4.36
N TYR A 274 3.22 -4.30 4.73
CA TYR A 274 3.13 -2.91 5.16
C TYR A 274 3.75 -2.64 6.53
N LEU A 275 3.94 -3.67 7.37
CA LEU A 275 4.73 -3.61 8.60
C LEU A 275 6.25 -3.76 8.34
N GLY A 276 6.68 -3.74 7.08
CA GLY A 276 8.10 -3.81 6.69
C GLY A 276 8.70 -5.23 6.75
N ASN A 277 7.92 -6.25 7.10
CA ASN A 277 8.38 -7.64 7.14
C ASN A 277 8.20 -8.34 5.78
N ARG A 278 8.93 -7.81 4.77
CA ARG A 278 8.89 -8.33 3.40
C ARG A 278 9.20 -9.84 3.28
N PRO A 279 10.20 -10.40 4.00
CA PRO A 279 10.46 -11.84 3.95
C PRO A 279 9.26 -12.67 4.41
N ALA A 280 8.60 -12.28 5.52
CA ALA A 280 7.43 -12.99 6.00
C ALA A 280 6.20 -12.85 5.08
N ALA A 281 6.01 -11.67 4.48
CA ALA A 281 4.95 -11.46 3.48
C ALA A 281 5.15 -12.36 2.26
N LEU A 282 6.38 -12.41 1.73
CA LEU A 282 6.74 -13.27 0.61
C LEU A 282 6.55 -14.76 0.95
N ALA A 283 6.96 -15.18 2.16
CA ALA A 283 6.73 -16.53 2.65
C ALA A 283 5.24 -16.88 2.71
N ALA A 284 4.39 -15.95 3.16
CA ALA A 284 2.95 -16.14 3.24
C ALA A 284 2.32 -16.29 1.84
N TRP A 285 2.71 -15.47 0.86
CA TRP A 285 2.26 -15.60 -0.53
C TRP A 285 2.76 -16.89 -1.20
N CYS A 286 3.99 -17.33 -0.92
CA CYS A 286 4.48 -18.62 -1.39
C CYS A 286 3.65 -19.78 -0.84
N ARG A 287 3.26 -19.74 0.44
CA ARG A 287 2.36 -20.73 1.04
C ARG A 287 0.96 -20.70 0.43
N MET A 288 0.44 -19.52 0.10
CA MET A 288 -0.82 -19.36 -0.62
C MET A 288 -0.80 -20.06 -1.99
N CYS A 289 0.33 -20.04 -2.71
CA CYS A 289 0.46 -20.75 -3.99
C CYS A 289 0.26 -22.28 -3.84
N TRP A 290 0.56 -22.84 -2.67
CA TRP A 290 0.41 -24.28 -2.39
C TRP A 290 -0.94 -24.62 -1.81
N ASP A 291 -1.39 -23.88 -0.80
CA ASP A 291 -2.59 -24.21 -0.03
C ASP A 291 -3.87 -23.73 -0.74
N PHE A 292 -3.80 -22.62 -1.47
CA PHE A 292 -4.94 -21.95 -2.13
C PHE A 292 -4.58 -21.44 -3.54
N PRO A 293 -4.18 -22.34 -4.47
CA PRO A 293 -3.61 -21.95 -5.76
C PRO A 293 -4.55 -21.12 -6.64
N VAL A 294 -5.86 -21.37 -6.58
CA VAL A 294 -6.85 -20.63 -7.37
C VAL A 294 -6.97 -19.18 -6.88
N GLN A 295 -7.09 -19.00 -5.57
CA GLN A 295 -7.21 -17.67 -4.96
C GLN A 295 -5.91 -16.87 -5.15
N MET A 296 -4.76 -17.53 -5.05
CA MET A 296 -3.47 -16.88 -5.27
C MET A 296 -3.28 -16.47 -6.75
N GLU A 297 -3.68 -17.30 -7.71
CA GLU A 297 -3.66 -16.94 -9.12
C GLU A 297 -4.53 -15.71 -9.41
N GLN A 298 -5.74 -15.66 -8.83
CA GLN A 298 -6.61 -14.49 -8.93
C GLN A 298 -5.96 -13.23 -8.37
N ALA A 299 -5.32 -13.31 -7.19
CA ALA A 299 -4.63 -12.18 -6.56
C ALA A 299 -3.40 -11.69 -7.35
N LEU A 300 -2.64 -12.61 -7.97
CA LEU A 300 -1.52 -12.25 -8.84
C LEU A 300 -2.00 -11.62 -10.14
N ALA A 301 -3.05 -12.17 -10.76
CA ALA A 301 -3.60 -11.69 -12.03
C ALA A 301 -4.31 -10.32 -11.89
N SER A 302 -5.00 -10.07 -10.79
CA SER A 302 -5.65 -8.78 -10.52
C SER A 302 -4.63 -7.66 -10.26
N GLY A 303 -3.43 -8.00 -9.80
CA GLY A 303 -2.42 -7.03 -9.37
C GLY A 303 -2.77 -6.33 -8.05
N THR A 304 -3.67 -6.91 -7.24
CA THR A 304 -4.10 -6.32 -5.96
C THR A 304 -3.06 -6.47 -4.86
N LEU A 305 -2.10 -7.39 -5.02
CA LEU A 305 -1.03 -7.56 -4.03
C LEU A 305 -0.19 -6.26 -3.86
N PRO A 306 0.28 -5.98 -2.65
CA PRO A 306 1.04 -4.78 -2.37
C PRO A 306 2.48 -4.86 -2.92
N ASP A 307 3.06 -6.06 -3.00
CA ASP A 307 4.33 -6.26 -3.70
C ASP A 307 4.12 -6.21 -5.22
N LYS A 308 4.44 -5.05 -5.80
CA LYS A 308 4.25 -4.76 -7.22
C LYS A 308 5.19 -5.52 -8.13
N GLU A 309 6.24 -6.14 -7.61
CA GLU A 309 7.16 -6.95 -8.42
C GLU A 309 6.60 -8.34 -8.72
N LEU A 310 5.69 -8.83 -7.86
CA LEU A 310 5.10 -10.15 -8.02
C LEU A 310 4.24 -10.28 -9.28
N ARG A 311 3.57 -9.21 -9.72
CA ARG A 311 2.74 -9.27 -10.93
C ARG A 311 3.59 -9.40 -12.21
N PRO A 312 4.60 -8.54 -12.46
CA PRO A 312 5.54 -8.76 -13.56
C PRO A 312 6.25 -10.12 -13.48
N ASP A 313 6.62 -10.57 -12.28
CA ASP A 313 7.17 -11.91 -12.04
C ASP A 313 6.19 -13.01 -12.49
N TRP A 314 4.92 -12.88 -12.11
CA TRP A 314 3.85 -13.79 -12.51
C TRP A 314 3.60 -13.77 -14.02
N GLU A 315 3.60 -12.60 -14.65
CA GLU A 315 3.44 -12.45 -16.11
C GLU A 315 4.62 -13.09 -16.86
N ARG A 316 5.86 -12.90 -16.38
CA ARG A 316 7.05 -13.58 -16.93
C ARG A 316 6.93 -15.09 -16.80
N TYR A 317 6.54 -15.58 -15.63
CA TYR A 317 6.33 -17.00 -15.37
C TYR A 317 5.28 -17.61 -16.31
N ARG A 318 4.16 -16.92 -16.51
CA ARG A 318 3.04 -17.32 -17.38
C ARG A 318 3.42 -17.38 -18.87
N ASN A 319 4.40 -16.57 -19.29
CA ASN A 319 4.86 -16.44 -20.66
C ASN A 319 6.05 -17.36 -21.01
N LEU A 320 6.53 -18.18 -20.07
CA LEU A 320 7.54 -19.19 -20.39
C LEU A 320 6.96 -20.17 -21.42
N GLU A 321 7.73 -20.48 -22.47
CA GLU A 321 7.27 -21.34 -23.57
C GLU A 321 6.73 -22.69 -23.05
N ALA A 322 5.69 -23.18 -23.74
CA ALA A 322 4.79 -24.27 -23.34
C ALA A 322 5.41 -25.68 -23.16
N GLU A 323 6.74 -25.80 -23.05
CA GLU A 323 7.40 -27.08 -22.71
C GLU A 323 7.14 -27.51 -21.26
N SER A 324 6.46 -26.69 -20.46
CA SER A 324 6.05 -27.00 -19.09
C SER A 324 4.64 -26.51 -18.78
N GLU A 325 3.79 -27.41 -18.31
CA GLU A 325 2.50 -27.09 -17.66
C GLU A 325 2.76 -26.36 -16.34
N LEU A 326 2.99 -25.05 -16.42
CA LEU A 326 3.32 -24.21 -15.27
C LEU A 326 2.06 -23.81 -14.50
N SER A 327 1.78 -24.56 -13.44
CA SER A 327 0.70 -24.30 -12.49
C SER A 327 1.15 -23.41 -11.32
N THR A 328 0.24 -22.63 -10.74
CA THR A 328 0.48 -21.72 -9.59
C THR A 328 1.35 -22.30 -8.46
N PRO A 329 1.18 -23.56 -8.01
CA PRO A 329 2.05 -24.16 -6.98
C PRO A 329 3.56 -24.13 -7.29
N PHE A 330 3.96 -24.11 -8.57
CA PHE A 330 5.37 -24.07 -8.98
C PHE A 330 5.93 -22.65 -9.12
N PHE A 331 5.10 -21.61 -9.01
CA PHE A 331 5.56 -20.22 -9.06
C PHE A 331 6.59 -19.90 -7.98
N PRO A 332 6.44 -20.29 -6.70
CA PRO A 332 7.48 -20.10 -5.69
C PRO A 332 8.83 -20.75 -6.04
N VAL A 333 8.81 -21.89 -6.75
CA VAL A 333 10.04 -22.58 -7.16
C VAL A 333 10.74 -21.79 -8.26
N TRP A 334 9.99 -21.28 -9.24
CA TRP A 334 10.52 -20.40 -10.27
C TRP A 334 11.02 -19.08 -9.68
N LEU A 335 10.26 -18.48 -8.77
CA LEU A 335 10.63 -17.22 -8.13
C LEU A 335 11.94 -17.35 -7.36
N LEU A 336 12.15 -18.47 -6.66
CA LEU A 336 13.40 -18.78 -5.98
C LEU A 336 14.59 -18.91 -6.94
N LEU A 337 14.37 -19.42 -8.17
CA LEU A 337 15.41 -19.40 -9.20
C LEU A 337 15.73 -17.97 -9.58
N GLU A 338 14.72 -17.14 -9.86
CA GLU A 338 14.91 -15.79 -10.38
C GLU A 338 15.45 -14.80 -9.36
N ARG A 339 15.01 -14.90 -8.11
CA ARG A 339 15.30 -13.97 -7.02
C ARG A 339 15.97 -14.70 -5.88
N THR A 340 17.29 -14.64 -5.81
CA THR A 340 18.05 -15.30 -4.74
C THR A 340 17.75 -14.72 -3.36
N GLU A 341 17.25 -13.48 -3.25
CA GLU A 341 16.76 -12.94 -1.98
C GLU A 341 15.59 -13.74 -1.39
N THR A 342 14.83 -14.48 -2.20
CA THR A 342 13.73 -15.35 -1.77
C THR A 342 14.23 -16.51 -0.89
N CYS A 343 15.52 -16.86 -0.97
CA CYS A 343 16.14 -17.83 -0.06
C CYS A 343 16.01 -17.44 1.42
N ASN A 344 15.91 -16.13 1.72
CA ASN A 344 15.78 -15.61 3.07
C ASN A 344 14.33 -15.50 3.55
N ALA A 345 13.36 -15.66 2.64
CA ALA A 345 11.94 -15.56 2.96
C ALA A 345 11.40 -16.86 3.54
N LEU A 346 11.77 -18.00 2.97
CA LEU A 346 11.27 -19.30 3.39
C LEU A 346 12.35 -20.37 3.24
N THR A 347 12.67 -21.04 4.34
CA THR A 347 13.67 -22.11 4.38
C THR A 347 13.08 -23.46 3.93
N ALA A 348 13.93 -24.40 3.55
CA ALA A 348 13.51 -25.75 3.18
C ALA A 348 12.75 -26.50 4.29
N GLU A 349 13.02 -26.19 5.57
CA GLU A 349 12.40 -26.84 6.74
C GLU A 349 10.98 -26.31 7.01
N GLU A 350 10.72 -25.05 6.68
CA GLU A 350 9.41 -24.40 6.87
C GLU A 350 8.39 -24.75 5.77
N VAL A 351 8.83 -25.45 4.71
CA VAL A 351 8.01 -25.78 3.56
C VAL A 351 7.31 -27.12 3.77
N SER A 352 5.99 -27.12 3.60
CA SER A 352 5.20 -28.35 3.61
C SER A 352 5.69 -29.32 2.53
N GLN A 353 6.06 -30.53 2.95
CA GLN A 353 6.48 -31.61 2.06
C GLN A 353 5.29 -32.41 1.50
N ALA A 354 4.06 -32.01 1.84
CA ALA A 354 2.83 -32.68 1.41
C ALA A 354 2.62 -32.59 -0.10
N HIS A 355 3.11 -31.53 -0.76
CA HIS A 355 2.85 -31.26 -2.18
C HIS A 355 4.15 -31.31 -3.00
N THR A 356 4.05 -31.75 -4.26
CA THR A 356 5.21 -31.92 -5.14
C THR A 356 5.99 -30.61 -5.35
N ALA A 357 5.29 -29.48 -5.47
CA ALA A 357 5.94 -28.18 -5.63
C ALA A 357 6.68 -27.72 -4.36
N GLY A 358 6.14 -27.98 -3.17
CA GLY A 358 6.83 -27.71 -1.90
C GLY A 358 8.11 -28.53 -1.76
N ARG A 359 8.06 -29.82 -2.13
CA ARG A 359 9.28 -30.67 -2.21
C ARG A 359 10.31 -30.14 -3.20
N ALA A 360 9.86 -29.65 -4.35
CA ALA A 360 10.73 -29.05 -5.37
C ALA A 360 11.38 -27.76 -4.87
N TYR A 361 10.61 -26.89 -4.20
CA TYR A 361 11.12 -25.67 -3.56
C TYR A 361 12.21 -26.00 -2.54
N ALA A 362 11.94 -26.91 -1.60
CA ALA A 362 12.89 -27.30 -0.57
C ALA A 362 14.18 -27.90 -1.15
N ALA A 363 14.06 -28.70 -2.22
CA ALA A 363 15.21 -29.26 -2.91
C ALA A 363 16.06 -28.18 -3.59
N LEU A 364 15.41 -27.23 -4.28
CA LEU A 364 16.08 -26.11 -4.94
C LEU A 364 16.73 -25.16 -3.93
N HIS A 365 16.04 -24.80 -2.85
CA HIS A 365 16.57 -23.97 -1.77
C HIS A 365 17.86 -24.55 -1.20
N THR A 366 17.85 -25.86 -0.90
CA THR A 366 19.04 -26.56 -0.39
C THR A 366 20.19 -26.55 -1.42
N LEU A 367 19.89 -26.68 -2.72
CA LEU A 367 20.89 -26.62 -3.79
C LEU A 367 21.52 -25.23 -3.92
N LEU A 368 20.74 -24.16 -3.77
CA LEU A 368 21.22 -22.78 -3.88
C LEU A 368 22.04 -22.36 -2.65
N VAL A 369 21.59 -22.73 -1.44
CA VAL A 369 22.30 -22.41 -0.18
C VAL A 369 23.57 -23.27 0.01
N GLY A 370 23.52 -24.54 -0.39
CA GLY A 370 24.60 -25.52 -0.16
C GLY A 370 25.86 -25.33 -1.01
N GLY A 371 25.89 -24.35 -1.93
CA GLY A 371 27.08 -23.94 -2.66
C GLY A 371 27.72 -25.05 -3.51
N GLY A 372 27.07 -25.43 -4.63
CA GLY A 372 27.69 -25.99 -5.85
C GLY A 372 28.52 -27.29 -5.82
N ALA A 373 28.99 -27.77 -4.66
CA ALA A 373 29.86 -28.93 -4.56
C ALA A 373 29.10 -30.19 -5.01
N LEU A 374 29.67 -30.90 -5.98
CA LEU A 374 29.15 -32.18 -6.45
C LEU A 374 29.32 -33.22 -5.33
N SER A 375 28.20 -33.60 -4.72
CA SER A 375 28.09 -34.67 -3.74
C SER A 375 26.92 -35.58 -4.11
N GLU A 376 26.87 -36.79 -3.55
CA GLU A 376 25.71 -37.69 -3.71
C GLU A 376 24.40 -37.01 -3.29
N ARG A 377 24.46 -36.16 -2.25
CA ARG A 377 23.33 -35.35 -1.78
C ARG A 377 22.90 -34.34 -2.85
N THR A 378 23.83 -33.65 -3.49
CA THR A 378 23.56 -32.70 -4.58
C THR A 378 22.91 -33.40 -5.78
N MET A 379 23.39 -34.60 -6.15
CA MET A 379 22.81 -35.39 -7.23
C MET A 379 21.37 -35.85 -6.90
N ALA A 380 21.12 -36.31 -5.67
CA ALA A 380 19.80 -36.71 -5.23
C ALA A 380 18.80 -35.53 -5.24
N LEU A 381 19.22 -34.34 -4.82
CA LEU A 381 18.39 -33.12 -4.86
C LEU A 381 18.09 -32.68 -6.30
N ARG A 382 19.07 -32.72 -7.20
CA ARG A 382 18.87 -32.45 -8.64
C ARG A 382 17.87 -33.43 -9.26
N GLN A 383 17.96 -34.71 -8.90
CA GLN A 383 17.01 -35.73 -9.35
C GLN A 383 15.60 -35.46 -8.84
N LYS A 384 15.43 -35.06 -7.58
CA LYS A 384 14.12 -34.67 -7.03
C LYS A 384 13.52 -33.47 -7.78
N LEU A 385 14.32 -32.46 -8.09
CA LEU A 385 13.85 -31.30 -8.86
C LEU A 385 13.42 -31.71 -10.29
N LYS A 386 14.22 -32.53 -10.96
CA LYS A 386 13.90 -33.07 -12.30
C LYS A 386 12.62 -33.89 -12.31
N GLN A 387 12.41 -34.74 -11.31
CA GLN A 387 11.20 -35.54 -11.16
C GLN A 387 9.96 -34.70 -10.87
N ALA A 388 10.12 -33.65 -10.05
CA ALA A 388 9.02 -32.77 -9.71
C ALA A 388 8.59 -31.91 -10.91
N HIS A 389 9.56 -31.35 -11.64
CA HIS A 389 9.27 -30.51 -12.79
C HIS A 389 10.48 -30.38 -13.75
N PRO A 390 10.49 -31.09 -14.90
CA PRO A 390 11.60 -31.08 -15.85
C PRO A 390 11.97 -29.70 -16.42
N GLY A 391 10.97 -28.84 -16.71
CA GLY A 391 11.20 -27.49 -17.24
C GLY A 391 12.02 -26.61 -16.28
N LEU A 392 11.56 -26.44 -15.04
CA LEU A 392 12.30 -25.77 -13.97
C LEU A 392 13.69 -26.37 -13.70
N PHE A 393 13.86 -27.68 -13.81
CA PHE A 393 15.18 -28.30 -13.71
C PHE A 393 16.11 -27.86 -14.86
N ALA A 394 15.61 -27.78 -16.09
CA ALA A 394 16.38 -27.26 -17.22
C ALA A 394 16.73 -25.78 -17.03
N MET A 395 15.83 -24.97 -16.47
CA MET A 395 16.11 -23.57 -16.11
C MET A 395 17.20 -23.45 -15.06
N TYR A 396 17.15 -24.27 -14.01
CA TYR A 396 18.20 -24.36 -13.00
C TYR A 396 19.58 -24.67 -13.62
N LEU A 397 19.65 -25.66 -14.52
CA LEU A 397 20.89 -26.04 -15.20
C LEU A 397 21.44 -24.97 -16.15
N ARG A 398 20.61 -24.05 -16.65
CA ARG A 398 21.10 -22.93 -17.47
C ARG A 398 21.74 -21.82 -16.63
N ARG A 399 21.45 -21.79 -15.32
CA ARG A 399 21.85 -20.73 -14.40
C ARG A 399 23.07 -21.08 -13.54
N VAL A 400 23.28 -22.37 -13.29
CA VAL A 400 24.45 -22.94 -12.60
C VAL A 400 25.46 -23.40 -13.63
#